data_AF-A0AAX6GY07-F1
#
_entry.id   AF-A0AAX6GY07-F1
#
_cell.length_a   1.000
_cell.length_b   1.000
_cell.length_c   1.000
_cell.angle_alpha   90.00
_cell.angle_beta   90.00
_cell.angle_gamma   90.00
#
_symmetry.space_group_name_H-M   'P 1'
#
loop_
_entity.id
_entity.type
_entity.pdbx_description
1 polymer ?
#
loop_
_entity_poly.entity_id
_entity_poly.type
_entity_poly.pdbx_seq_one_letter_code
_entity_poly.pdbx_strand_id
1 'polypeptide(L)'
;MLRLLSSKTVIYVTHQVEFLPSADLILVMKDGKIAQSGKYDDILTSGTDFMELVCAHKDALAGLDSVDLDNDSSSKIAKDGIDETENKTRSPSIDGQKYEQGKTDDVTQKGQLVQEEEREKGRVGFWVYWKYITTAYKGALVPLILLAQVLFQLLQIGSNYWMAWAAPVSKDMEPPVDGSTLIYVYVLLALGSSLCILARALLLATAGYKTATVLFNKMHVCIFRASMSFFDSTPSGRILNRASTDQSEIDTNFASQIGSLAFSIIQLVGIIGVMSQVAWQVFVIFIPVIAICVWYQQYYIDTARELSRLVGVCKAPIIQHFAESLSGSMTIRSFNQETRFVQTNFHLSDESRPKFYNASAMEWLCFRLDMLHLLRLHFR
;
A
#
# COMPACT_ATOMS: atom_id res chain seq x y z
N MET A 1 34.75 25.64 -6.35
CA MET A 1 34.08 25.03 -7.53
C MET A 1 34.54 25.65 -8.85
N LEU A 2 34.61 26.99 -8.97
CA LEU A 2 35.04 27.70 -10.19
C LEU A 2 36.42 27.29 -10.76
N ARG A 3 37.39 26.91 -9.92
CA ARG A 3 38.72 26.44 -10.38
C ARG A 3 38.72 25.05 -11.05
N LEU A 4 37.67 24.23 -10.85
CA LEU A 4 37.58 22.87 -11.39
C LEU A 4 36.95 22.80 -12.79
N LEU A 5 36.24 23.86 -13.20
CA LEU A 5 35.55 23.96 -14.48
C LEU A 5 36.31 24.85 -15.49
N SER A 6 37.41 25.50 -15.07
CA SER A 6 38.13 26.47 -15.92
C SER A 6 38.72 25.89 -17.20
N SER A 7 38.91 24.57 -17.28
CA SER A 7 39.43 23.87 -18.46
C SER A 7 38.37 23.04 -19.19
N LYS A 8 37.10 23.12 -18.77
CA LYS A 8 36.01 22.32 -19.35
C LYS A 8 35.06 23.23 -20.11
N THR A 9 34.53 22.74 -21.22
CA THR A 9 33.45 23.43 -21.94
C THR A 9 32.19 23.43 -21.09
N VAL A 10 31.65 24.60 -20.80
CA VAL A 10 30.40 24.78 -20.06
C VAL A 10 29.42 25.52 -20.97
N ILE A 11 28.23 24.95 -21.14
CA ILE A 11 27.11 25.60 -21.80
C ILE A 11 26.09 25.92 -20.72
N TYR A 12 25.75 27.21 -20.59
CA TYR A 12 24.80 27.69 -19.61
C TYR A 12 23.63 28.37 -20.32
N VAL A 13 22.42 27.90 -20.06
CA VAL A 13 21.18 28.47 -20.60
C VAL A 13 20.49 29.19 -19.44
N THR A 14 20.30 30.49 -19.56
CA THR A 14 19.70 31.31 -18.51
C THR A 14 18.82 32.41 -19.09
N HIS A 15 17.79 32.77 -18.33
CA HIS A 15 17.01 33.98 -18.55
C HIS A 15 17.58 35.19 -17.79
N GLN A 16 18.54 34.97 -16.88
CA GLN A 16 19.18 36.02 -16.09
C GLN A 16 20.29 36.66 -16.92
N VAL A 17 20.09 37.94 -17.26
CA VAL A 17 20.97 38.68 -18.16
C VAL A 17 22.23 39.17 -17.43
N GLU A 18 22.20 39.24 -16.10
CA GLU A 18 23.27 39.77 -15.23
C GLU A 18 24.62 39.05 -15.39
N PHE A 19 24.60 37.75 -15.69
CA PHE A 19 25.81 36.92 -15.76
C PHE A 19 26.40 36.83 -17.18
N LEU A 20 25.70 37.34 -18.19
CA LEU A 20 26.12 37.28 -19.59
C LEU A 20 27.40 38.06 -19.92
N PRO A 21 27.75 39.19 -19.27
CA PRO A 21 29.01 39.89 -19.55
C PRO A 21 30.26 39.06 -19.26
N SER A 22 30.16 38.04 -18.40
CA SER A 22 31.27 37.15 -18.05
C SER A 22 31.41 35.94 -18.99
N ALA A 23 30.55 35.80 -20.00
CA ALA A 23 30.54 34.68 -20.93
C ALA A 23 31.48 34.92 -22.13
N ASP A 24 32.20 33.88 -22.55
CA ASP A 24 33.11 33.94 -23.70
C ASP A 24 32.37 34.05 -25.05
N LEU A 25 31.19 33.43 -25.16
CA LEU A 25 30.34 33.42 -26.34
C LEU A 25 28.87 33.35 -25.91
N ILE A 26 28.06 34.27 -26.43
CA ILE A 26 26.62 34.32 -26.20
C ILE A 26 25.91 33.93 -27.51
N LEU A 27 24.88 33.09 -27.40
CA LEU A 27 24.01 32.69 -28.51
C LEU A 27 22.57 33.05 -28.16
N VAL A 28 21.95 33.92 -28.96
CA VAL A 28 20.55 34.32 -28.78
C VAL A 28 19.67 33.48 -29.69
N MET A 29 18.66 32.82 -29.13
CA MET A 29 17.69 32.03 -29.88
C MET A 29 16.34 32.74 -29.96
N LYS A 30 15.74 32.78 -31.16
CA LYS A 30 14.40 33.30 -31.42
C LYS A 30 13.68 32.38 -32.41
N ASP A 31 12.45 32.00 -32.10
CA ASP A 31 11.61 31.10 -32.94
C ASP A 31 12.32 29.81 -33.37
N GLY A 32 13.09 29.20 -32.47
CA GLY A 32 13.84 27.97 -32.74
C GLY A 32 15.06 28.13 -33.66
N LYS A 33 15.45 29.36 -34.00
CA LYS A 33 16.66 29.68 -34.79
C LYS A 33 17.64 30.52 -33.96
N ILE A 34 18.93 30.42 -34.28
CA ILE A 34 19.95 31.29 -33.69
C ILE A 34 19.84 32.64 -34.40
N ALA A 35 19.44 33.67 -33.65
CA ALA A 35 19.27 35.03 -34.15
C ALA A 35 20.61 35.78 -34.19
N GLN A 36 21.40 35.69 -33.12
CA GLN A 36 22.68 36.42 -32.96
C GLN A 36 23.70 35.57 -32.19
N SER A 37 24.98 35.78 -32.48
CA SER A 37 26.10 35.14 -31.80
C SER A 37 27.30 36.10 -31.70
N GLY A 38 28.03 36.07 -30.58
CA GLY A 38 29.15 36.99 -30.35
C GLY A 38 29.50 37.21 -28.88
N LYS A 39 30.42 38.14 -28.61
CA LYS A 39 30.69 38.63 -27.24
C LYS A 39 29.64 39.64 -26.82
N TYR A 40 29.54 39.88 -25.51
CA TYR A 40 28.54 40.80 -24.94
C TYR A 40 28.54 42.18 -25.62
N ASP A 41 29.70 42.81 -25.78
CA ASP A 41 29.82 44.15 -26.37
C ASP A 41 29.47 44.18 -27.87
N ASP A 42 29.79 43.10 -28.60
CA ASP A 42 29.55 42.99 -30.04
C ASP A 42 28.05 42.78 -30.35
N ILE A 43 27.34 42.00 -29.51
CA ILE A 43 25.90 41.74 -29.68
C ILE A 43 25.07 42.95 -29.22
N LEU A 44 25.52 43.67 -28.17
CA LEU A 44 24.82 44.85 -27.68
C LEU A 44 24.79 45.99 -28.71
N THR A 45 25.83 46.09 -29.55
CA THR A 45 25.96 47.14 -30.56
C THR A 45 25.33 46.78 -31.90
N SER A 46 25.16 45.49 -32.20
CA SER A 46 24.70 45.00 -33.51
C SER A 46 23.22 44.59 -33.55
N GLY A 47 22.58 44.38 -32.40
CA GLY A 47 21.29 43.68 -32.33
C GLY A 47 20.14 44.43 -31.65
N THR A 48 18.95 44.40 -32.27
CA THR A 48 17.70 44.85 -31.65
C THR A 48 17.14 43.82 -30.65
N ASP A 49 17.19 42.53 -30.99
CA ASP A 49 16.54 41.45 -30.23
C ASP A 49 17.21 41.19 -28.86
N PHE A 50 18.54 41.23 -28.77
CA PHE A 50 19.25 41.07 -27.50
C PHE A 50 19.06 42.31 -26.59
N MET A 51 19.05 43.50 -27.20
CA MET A 51 18.84 44.75 -26.47
C MET A 51 17.43 44.85 -25.89
N GLU A 52 16.42 44.35 -26.60
CA GLU A 52 15.04 44.21 -26.09
C GLU A 52 14.97 43.31 -24.84
N LEU A 53 15.67 42.18 -24.83
CA LEU A 53 15.76 41.27 -23.67
C LEU A 53 16.46 41.93 -22.46
N VAL A 54 17.56 42.66 -22.71
CA VAL A 54 18.31 43.36 -21.66
C VAL A 54 17.48 44.50 -21.07
N CYS A 55 16.78 45.28 -21.90
CA CYS A 55 15.87 46.35 -21.45
C CYS A 55 14.69 45.78 -20.67
N ALA A 56 14.00 44.76 -21.17
CA ALA A 56 12.87 44.14 -20.49
C ALA A 56 13.27 43.58 -19.10
N HIS A 57 14.48 43.05 -18.97
CA HIS A 57 15.00 42.58 -17.69
C HIS A 57 15.32 43.72 -16.71
N LYS A 58 15.93 44.81 -17.20
CA LYS A 58 16.18 46.02 -16.39
C LYS A 58 14.88 46.68 -15.92
N ASP A 59 13.87 46.72 -16.78
CA ASP A 59 12.54 47.25 -16.43
C ASP A 59 11.84 46.37 -15.37
N ALA A 60 11.98 45.05 -15.45
CA ALA A 60 11.46 44.13 -14.45
C ALA A 60 12.17 44.26 -13.08
N LEU A 61 13.49 44.49 -13.07
CA LEU A 61 14.25 44.76 -11.84
C LEU A 61 13.88 46.12 -11.23
N ALA A 62 13.72 47.16 -12.04
CA ALA A 62 13.23 48.47 -11.58
C ALA A 62 11.80 48.41 -11.02
N GLY A 63 10.96 47.51 -11.57
CA GLY A 63 9.62 47.23 -11.04
C GLY A 63 9.61 46.52 -9.69
N LEU A 64 10.64 45.74 -9.35
CA LEU A 64 10.78 45.09 -8.04
C LEU A 64 11.35 46.05 -6.99
N ASP A 65 12.32 46.90 -7.35
CA ASP A 65 12.88 47.93 -6.48
C ASP A 65 11.85 49.01 -6.07
N SER A 66 10.77 49.18 -6.85
CA SER A 66 9.67 50.09 -6.49
C SER A 66 8.66 49.51 -5.50
N VAL A 67 8.65 48.18 -5.28
CA VAL A 67 7.77 47.53 -4.29
C VAL A 67 8.40 47.54 -2.89
N ASP A 68 9.73 47.60 -2.79
CA ASP A 68 10.44 47.71 -1.49
C ASP A 68 10.44 49.13 -0.91
N LEU A 69 9.96 50.14 -1.65
CA LEU A 69 9.87 51.54 -1.18
C LEU A 69 8.52 51.93 -0.56
N ASP A 70 7.50 51.07 -0.64
CA ASP A 70 6.15 51.40 -0.15
C ASP A 70 5.80 50.87 1.26
N ASN A 71 6.75 50.22 1.96
CA ASN A 71 6.46 49.62 3.27
C ASN A 71 7.12 50.28 4.49
N ASP A 72 7.70 51.48 4.36
CA ASP A 72 8.32 52.18 5.50
C ASP A 72 7.72 53.56 5.79
N SER A 73 6.40 53.59 6.04
CA SER A 73 5.77 54.76 6.64
C SER A 73 4.81 54.40 7.77
N SER A 74 5.35 53.97 8.92
CA SER A 74 4.69 54.26 10.19
C SER A 74 5.63 54.40 11.39
N SER A 75 5.40 55.48 12.13
CA SER A 75 5.84 55.80 13.50
C SER A 75 7.22 56.48 13.71
N LYS A 76 7.16 57.82 13.72
CA LYS A 76 8.07 58.65 14.52
C LYS A 76 7.71 58.52 16.02
N ILE A 77 8.74 58.54 16.87
CA ILE A 77 8.98 59.43 18.04
C ILE A 77 9.62 58.63 19.19
N ALA A 78 10.90 58.88 19.48
CA ALA A 78 11.38 59.46 20.74
C ALA A 78 12.90 59.66 20.72
N LYS A 79 13.33 60.84 21.18
CA LYS A 79 14.72 61.29 21.39
C LYS A 79 15.31 60.65 22.64
N ASP A 80 16.61 60.32 22.68
CA ASP A 80 17.65 61.07 23.42
C ASP A 80 19.03 60.37 23.40
N GLY A 81 20.11 61.17 23.45
CA GLY A 81 21.33 60.90 24.24
C GLY A 81 22.47 59.99 23.70
N ILE A 82 23.43 60.61 22.99
CA ILE A 82 24.91 60.64 23.17
C ILE A 82 25.69 59.38 23.68
N ASP A 83 26.75 59.09 22.90
CA ASP A 83 28.10 58.52 23.18
C ASP A 83 28.48 57.02 23.11
N GLU A 84 29.47 56.82 22.22
CA GLU A 84 30.74 56.07 22.35
C GLU A 84 30.79 54.54 22.58
N THR A 85 31.27 53.86 21.52
CA THR A 85 32.51 53.05 21.49
C THR A 85 32.48 51.56 21.92
N GLU A 86 32.99 50.76 20.97
CA GLU A 86 33.73 49.47 21.10
C GLU A 86 33.04 48.10 21.34
N ASN A 87 33.23 47.22 20.33
CA ASN A 87 33.79 45.86 20.38
C ASN A 87 33.47 44.94 21.60
N LYS A 88 32.82 43.80 21.33
CA LYS A 88 33.44 42.44 21.46
C LYS A 88 32.49 41.30 21.13
N THR A 89 32.96 40.45 20.23
CA THR A 89 32.64 39.02 20.08
C THR A 89 32.77 38.27 21.41
N ARG A 90 31.81 37.40 21.75
CA ARG A 90 32.07 36.19 22.55
C ARG A 90 30.98 35.12 22.39
N SER A 91 31.47 33.91 22.18
CA SER A 91 30.84 32.60 21.99
C SER A 91 29.91 32.14 23.14
N PRO A 92 29.07 31.11 22.92
CA PRO A 92 28.14 30.62 23.92
C PRO A 92 28.84 29.72 24.94
N SER A 93 28.57 29.96 26.22
CA SER A 93 28.97 29.11 27.34
C SER A 93 27.96 27.98 27.54
N ILE A 94 28.51 26.76 27.55
CA ILE A 94 27.93 25.52 28.04
C ILE A 94 27.65 25.68 29.53
N ASP A 95 26.43 25.37 29.96
CA ASP A 95 26.18 24.95 31.34
C ASP A 95 25.31 23.70 31.36
N GLY A 96 25.75 22.73 32.16
CA GLY A 96 25.28 21.36 32.16
C GLY A 96 24.25 21.11 33.26
N GLN A 97 23.20 20.35 32.92
CA GLN A 97 22.38 19.66 33.91
C GLN A 97 22.15 18.20 33.51
N LYS A 98 22.86 17.36 34.28
CA LYS A 98 22.53 16.01 34.79
C LYS A 98 21.54 15.15 33.99
N TYR A 99 22.13 14.10 33.43
CA TYR A 99 21.48 12.87 32.97
C TYR A 99 20.84 12.09 34.12
N GLU A 100 19.56 11.75 34.00
CA GLU A 100 18.99 10.51 34.53
C GLU A 100 18.68 9.57 33.36
N GLN A 101 19.01 8.30 33.57
CA GLN A 101 19.18 7.27 32.56
C GLN A 101 17.94 6.37 32.53
N GLY A 102 17.28 6.29 31.38
CA GLY A 102 16.16 5.38 31.18
C GLY A 102 15.74 5.25 29.71
N LYS A 103 16.08 4.09 29.12
CA LYS A 103 15.67 3.55 27.81
C LYS A 103 16.28 4.18 26.55
N THR A 104 17.25 3.45 26.01
CA THR A 104 17.59 3.38 24.59
C THR A 104 16.36 2.95 23.78
N ASP A 105 15.84 3.81 22.93
CA ASP A 105 15.21 3.45 21.65
C ASP A 105 15.21 4.69 20.72
N ASP A 106 15.67 4.43 19.50
CA ASP A 106 15.76 5.27 18.28
C ASP A 106 16.49 6.62 18.31
N VAL A 107 17.65 6.61 17.65
CA VAL A 107 18.26 7.79 17.03
C VAL A 107 17.39 8.18 15.83
N THR A 108 16.31 8.91 16.05
CA THR A 108 15.59 9.56 14.96
C THR A 108 16.53 10.62 14.36
N GLN A 109 16.95 10.42 13.12
CA GLN A 109 17.80 11.36 12.40
C GLN A 109 17.15 12.76 12.39
N LYS A 110 17.85 13.74 12.97
CA LYS A 110 17.46 15.15 12.93
C LYS A 110 17.36 15.60 11.46
N GLY A 111 16.13 15.85 10.98
CA GLY A 111 15.87 16.50 9.69
C GLY A 111 15.03 15.70 8.68
N GLN A 112 14.64 14.46 8.98
CA GLN A 112 13.79 13.70 8.06
C GLN A 112 12.32 14.11 8.22
N LEU A 113 11.81 14.93 7.30
CA LEU A 113 10.40 15.36 7.27
C LEU A 113 9.45 14.18 7.02
N VAL A 114 9.93 13.15 6.31
CA VAL A 114 9.15 11.94 6.01
C VAL A 114 9.22 10.97 7.18
N GLN A 115 8.11 10.80 7.90
CA GLN A 115 8.01 9.76 8.92
C GLN A 115 8.02 8.37 8.28
N GLU A 116 8.91 7.51 8.78
CA GLU A 116 8.82 6.06 8.54
C GLU A 116 7.49 5.53 9.09
N GLU A 117 6.88 4.58 8.39
CA GLU A 117 5.53 4.12 8.74
C GLU A 117 5.55 3.40 10.10
N GLU A 118 4.96 4.04 11.13
CA GLU A 118 4.76 3.43 12.44
C GLU A 118 3.92 2.16 12.28
N ARG A 119 4.53 1.05 12.69
CA ARG A 119 4.01 -0.28 12.41
C ARG A 119 3.52 -0.93 13.69
N GLU A 120 2.22 -1.17 13.77
CA GLU A 120 1.67 -2.07 14.79
C GLU A 120 2.26 -3.48 14.61
N LYS A 121 3.00 -3.95 15.62
CA LYS A 121 3.53 -5.32 15.69
C LYS A 121 2.48 -6.20 16.39
N GLY A 122 1.90 -7.18 15.70
CA GLY A 122 1.00 -8.15 16.35
C GLY A 122 -0.03 -8.82 15.44
N ARG A 123 -0.92 -9.61 16.05
CA ARG A 123 -2.12 -10.16 15.39
C ARG A 123 -3.14 -9.04 15.21
N VAL A 124 -3.77 -8.98 14.04
CA VAL A 124 -4.93 -8.11 13.80
C VAL A 124 -6.02 -8.50 14.80
N GLY A 125 -6.48 -7.53 15.60
CA GLY A 125 -7.53 -7.76 16.58
C GLY A 125 -8.84 -8.17 15.90
N PHE A 126 -9.58 -9.12 16.49
CA PHE A 126 -10.91 -9.53 16.02
C PHE A 126 -11.86 -8.33 15.83
N TRP A 127 -11.68 -7.30 16.64
CA TRP A 127 -12.43 -6.05 16.56
C TRP A 127 -12.36 -5.36 15.18
N VAL A 128 -11.24 -5.48 14.45
CA VAL A 128 -11.10 -4.91 13.11
C VAL A 128 -12.03 -5.62 12.12
N TYR A 129 -12.07 -6.95 12.17
CA TYR A 129 -13.01 -7.76 11.37
C TYR A 129 -14.46 -7.46 11.73
N TRP A 130 -14.75 -7.35 13.04
CA TRP A 130 -16.08 -6.99 13.53
C TRP A 130 -16.52 -5.61 13.03
N LYS A 131 -15.62 -4.62 13.06
CA LYS A 131 -15.89 -3.28 12.54
C LYS A 131 -16.16 -3.29 11.04
N TYR A 132 -15.42 -4.08 10.25
CA TYR A 132 -15.70 -4.24 8.82
C TYR A 132 -17.11 -4.79 8.59
N ILE A 133 -17.43 -5.93 9.24
CA ILE A 133 -18.71 -6.63 9.09
C ILE A 133 -19.91 -5.76 9.52
N THR A 134 -19.74 -4.89 10.52
CA THR A 134 -20.80 -4.00 11.03
C THR A 134 -20.92 -2.66 10.30
N THR A 135 -19.95 -2.28 9.46
CA THR A 135 -19.96 -0.99 8.76
C THR A 135 -21.07 -0.90 7.70
N ALA A 136 -21.37 -2.00 7.00
CA ALA A 136 -22.52 -2.05 6.11
C ALA A 136 -23.84 -2.26 6.87
N TYR A 137 -24.84 -1.41 6.60
CA TYR A 137 -26.20 -1.49 7.13
C TYR A 137 -26.28 -1.72 8.66
N LYS A 138 -25.30 -1.22 9.42
CA LYS A 138 -25.16 -1.44 10.88
C LYS A 138 -25.17 -2.93 11.28
N GLY A 139 -24.76 -3.83 10.38
CA GLY A 139 -24.72 -5.27 10.61
C GLY A 139 -26.01 -6.04 10.34
N ALA A 140 -27.09 -5.39 9.88
CA ALA A 140 -28.39 -6.06 9.67
C ALA A 140 -28.37 -7.20 8.62
N LEU A 141 -27.50 -7.10 7.60
CA LEU A 141 -27.39 -8.13 6.55
C LEU A 141 -26.60 -9.37 6.98
N VAL A 142 -25.77 -9.26 8.03
CA VAL A 142 -24.88 -10.32 8.50
C VAL A 142 -25.64 -11.57 8.98
N PRO A 143 -26.64 -11.47 9.87
CA PRO A 143 -27.39 -12.64 10.30
C PRO A 143 -28.15 -13.30 9.13
N LEU A 144 -28.60 -12.49 8.16
CA LEU A 144 -29.30 -12.98 6.97
C LEU A 144 -28.35 -13.75 6.01
N ILE A 145 -27.11 -13.30 5.86
CA ILE A 145 -26.05 -14.04 5.13
C ILE A 145 -25.72 -15.36 5.85
N LEU A 146 -25.56 -15.34 7.17
CA LEU A 146 -25.29 -16.54 7.96
C LEU A 146 -26.44 -17.54 7.89
N LEU A 147 -27.68 -17.07 7.95
CA LEU A 147 -28.87 -17.89 7.81
C LEU A 147 -28.93 -18.56 6.42
N ALA A 148 -28.68 -17.81 5.34
CA ALA A 148 -28.63 -18.37 3.99
C ALA A 148 -27.52 -19.43 3.85
N GLN A 149 -26.36 -19.20 4.49
CA GLN A 149 -25.24 -20.14 4.48
C GLN A 149 -25.52 -21.42 5.29
N VAL A 150 -26.14 -21.31 6.46
CA VAL A 150 -26.53 -22.47 7.26
C VAL A 150 -27.63 -23.27 6.56
N LEU A 151 -28.63 -22.59 5.99
CA LEU A 151 -29.70 -23.24 5.23
C LEU A 151 -29.16 -24.00 4.01
N PHE A 152 -28.22 -23.40 3.27
CA PHE A 152 -27.50 -24.08 2.20
C PHE A 152 -26.81 -25.36 2.69
N GLN A 153 -26.06 -25.28 3.80
CA GLN A 153 -25.35 -26.43 4.36
C GLN A 153 -26.32 -27.54 4.82
N LEU A 154 -27.44 -27.18 5.45
CA LEU A 154 -28.46 -28.13 5.90
C LEU A 154 -29.14 -28.84 4.72
N LEU A 155 -29.48 -28.11 3.66
CA LEU A 155 -30.05 -28.69 2.43
C LEU A 155 -29.05 -29.63 1.74
N GLN A 156 -27.76 -29.26 1.71
CA GLN A 156 -26.72 -30.08 1.11
C GLN A 156 -26.49 -31.38 1.91
N ILE A 157 -26.41 -31.29 3.24
CA ILE A 157 -26.32 -32.46 4.12
C ILE A 157 -27.58 -33.33 3.97
N GLY A 158 -28.77 -32.72 3.99
CA GLY A 158 -30.04 -33.40 3.82
C GLY A 158 -30.15 -34.14 2.49
N SER A 159 -29.68 -33.52 1.40
CA SER A 159 -29.59 -34.15 0.08
C SER A 159 -28.66 -35.36 0.06
N ASN A 160 -27.46 -35.23 0.64
CA ASN A 160 -26.51 -36.34 0.76
C ASN A 160 -27.06 -37.48 1.63
N TYR A 161 -27.74 -37.15 2.72
CA TYR A 161 -28.37 -38.13 3.61
C TYR A 161 -29.55 -38.84 2.93
N TRP A 162 -30.39 -38.10 2.22
CA TRP A 162 -31.48 -38.64 1.41
C TRP A 162 -30.96 -39.62 0.36
N MET A 163 -29.90 -39.25 -0.37
CA MET A 163 -29.24 -40.14 -1.33
C MET A 163 -28.66 -41.38 -0.66
N ALA A 164 -28.03 -41.25 0.51
CA ALA A 164 -27.46 -42.39 1.25
C ALA A 164 -28.54 -43.36 1.77
N TRP A 165 -29.73 -42.85 2.11
CA TRP A 165 -30.85 -43.67 2.61
C TRP A 165 -31.65 -44.32 1.48
N ALA A 166 -31.88 -43.61 0.37
CA ALA A 166 -32.71 -44.08 -0.74
C ALA A 166 -31.95 -44.97 -1.74
N ALA A 167 -30.61 -44.98 -1.72
CA ALA A 167 -29.81 -45.84 -2.59
C ALA A 167 -29.78 -47.30 -2.08
N PRO A 168 -30.10 -48.30 -2.93
CA PRO A 168 -30.06 -49.70 -2.52
C PRO A 168 -28.61 -50.15 -2.26
N VAL A 169 -28.37 -50.77 -1.10
CA VAL A 169 -27.05 -51.21 -0.65
C VAL A 169 -26.56 -52.47 -1.40
N SER A 170 -27.46 -53.19 -2.09
CA SER A 170 -27.17 -54.41 -2.87
C SER A 170 -28.27 -54.72 -3.89
N LYS A 171 -27.93 -55.41 -5.00
CA LYS A 171 -28.85 -55.77 -6.11
C LYS A 171 -30.07 -56.61 -5.71
N ASP A 172 -30.04 -57.24 -4.55
CA ASP A 172 -31.07 -58.20 -4.08
C ASP A 172 -32.08 -57.60 -3.08
N MET A 173 -32.07 -56.28 -2.86
CA MET A 173 -32.97 -55.60 -1.91
C MET A 173 -33.90 -54.65 -2.67
N GLU A 174 -35.22 -54.78 -2.49
CA GLU A 174 -36.19 -53.86 -3.08
C GLU A 174 -35.91 -52.42 -2.60
N PRO A 175 -35.80 -51.44 -3.51
CA PRO A 175 -35.52 -50.07 -3.11
C PRO A 175 -36.66 -49.55 -2.23
N PRO A 176 -36.35 -48.89 -1.10
CA PRO A 176 -37.37 -48.41 -0.15
C PRO A 176 -38.29 -47.31 -0.73
N VAL A 177 -37.94 -46.76 -1.90
CA VAL A 177 -38.67 -45.68 -2.56
C VAL A 177 -38.63 -45.89 -4.07
N ASP A 178 -39.74 -45.55 -4.73
CA ASP A 178 -39.81 -45.56 -6.19
C ASP A 178 -38.79 -44.58 -6.80
N GLY A 179 -38.15 -44.97 -7.90
CA GLY A 179 -37.08 -44.20 -8.53
C GLY A 179 -37.51 -42.80 -8.97
N SER A 180 -38.79 -42.63 -9.33
CA SER A 180 -39.37 -41.32 -9.67
C SER A 180 -39.44 -40.38 -8.45
N THR A 181 -39.75 -40.91 -7.27
CA THR A 181 -39.86 -40.15 -6.02
C THR A 181 -38.48 -39.74 -5.50
N LEU A 182 -37.48 -40.62 -5.64
CA LEU A 182 -36.09 -40.32 -5.29
C LEU A 182 -35.57 -39.11 -6.09
N ILE A 183 -35.73 -39.16 -7.41
CA ILE A 183 -35.28 -38.09 -8.31
C ILE A 183 -36.03 -36.79 -8.03
N TYR A 184 -37.35 -36.85 -7.81
CA TYR A 184 -38.15 -35.67 -7.52
C TYR A 184 -37.69 -34.93 -6.26
N VAL A 185 -37.50 -35.65 -5.14
CA VAL A 185 -37.03 -35.06 -3.87
C VAL A 185 -35.61 -34.51 -3.99
N TYR A 186 -34.72 -35.24 -4.69
CA TYR A 186 -33.35 -34.78 -4.93
C TYR A 186 -33.32 -33.48 -5.75
N VAL A 187 -34.11 -33.40 -6.82
CA VAL A 187 -34.20 -32.19 -7.66
C VAL A 187 -34.76 -31.02 -6.85
N LEU A 188 -35.78 -31.24 -6.01
CA LEU A 188 -36.35 -30.18 -5.17
C LEU A 188 -35.33 -29.64 -4.16
N LEU A 189 -34.57 -30.51 -3.49
CA LEU A 189 -33.50 -30.13 -2.57
C LEU A 189 -32.36 -29.41 -3.29
N ALA A 190 -31.99 -29.87 -4.49
CA ALA A 190 -30.97 -29.24 -5.33
C ALA A 190 -31.41 -27.81 -5.73
N LEU A 191 -32.65 -27.63 -6.18
CA LEU A 191 -33.21 -26.31 -6.51
C LEU A 191 -33.22 -25.37 -5.30
N GLY A 192 -33.64 -25.86 -4.13
CA GLY A 192 -33.61 -25.10 -2.88
C GLY A 192 -32.20 -24.66 -2.49
N SER A 193 -31.22 -25.57 -2.61
CA SER A 193 -29.81 -25.25 -2.32
C SER A 193 -29.22 -24.23 -3.32
N SER A 194 -29.58 -24.35 -4.61
CA SER A 194 -29.19 -23.42 -5.66
C SER A 194 -29.72 -22.00 -5.40
N LEU A 195 -30.97 -21.89 -4.94
CA LEU A 195 -31.54 -20.60 -4.55
C LEU A 195 -30.83 -19.99 -3.33
N CYS A 196 -30.46 -20.82 -2.34
CA CYS A 196 -29.74 -20.36 -1.16
C CYS A 196 -28.34 -19.85 -1.49
N ILE A 197 -27.59 -20.52 -2.37
CA ILE A 197 -26.27 -20.06 -2.79
C ILE A 197 -26.36 -18.76 -3.60
N LEU A 198 -27.38 -18.61 -4.46
CA LEU A 198 -27.62 -17.37 -5.20
C LEU A 198 -27.95 -16.22 -4.24
N ALA A 199 -28.86 -16.44 -3.29
CA ALA A 199 -29.21 -15.45 -2.27
C ALA A 199 -27.96 -15.02 -1.49
N ARG A 200 -27.18 -15.98 -0.98
CA ARG A 200 -25.93 -15.71 -0.27
C ARG A 200 -24.95 -14.89 -1.11
N ALA A 201 -24.74 -15.24 -2.39
CA ALA A 201 -23.82 -14.54 -3.27
C ALA A 201 -24.23 -13.07 -3.48
N LEU A 202 -25.52 -12.82 -3.73
CA LEU A 202 -26.06 -11.47 -3.89
C LEU A 202 -25.94 -10.64 -2.60
N LEU A 203 -26.25 -11.24 -1.45
CA LEU A 203 -26.16 -10.57 -0.15
C LEU A 203 -24.72 -10.23 0.23
N LEU A 204 -23.79 -11.15 -0.01
CA LEU A 204 -22.36 -10.92 0.27
C LEU A 204 -21.79 -9.84 -0.66
N ALA A 205 -22.12 -9.88 -1.95
CA ALA A 205 -21.67 -8.88 -2.92
C ALA A 205 -22.21 -7.49 -2.59
N THR A 206 -23.50 -7.38 -2.26
CA THR A 206 -24.12 -6.09 -1.88
C THR A 206 -23.56 -5.54 -0.57
N ALA A 207 -23.30 -6.39 0.43
CA ALA A 207 -22.66 -5.99 1.68
C ALA A 207 -21.20 -5.56 1.47
N GLY A 208 -20.43 -6.31 0.66
CA GLY A 208 -19.05 -5.99 0.31
C GLY A 208 -18.93 -4.65 -0.39
N TYR A 209 -19.67 -4.47 -1.49
CA TYR A 209 -19.70 -3.22 -2.27
C TYR A 209 -20.10 -2.01 -1.42
N LYS A 210 -21.14 -2.14 -0.57
CA LYS A 210 -21.58 -1.05 0.29
C LYS A 210 -20.52 -0.70 1.34
N THR A 211 -19.87 -1.70 1.93
CA THR A 211 -18.79 -1.49 2.92
C THR A 211 -17.60 -0.77 2.30
N ALA A 212 -17.15 -1.25 1.13
CA ALA A 212 -16.11 -0.65 0.31
C ALA A 212 -16.38 0.84 0.04
N THR A 213 -17.59 1.17 -0.43
CA THR A 213 -17.98 2.55 -0.75
C THR A 213 -18.00 3.45 0.49
N VAL A 214 -18.47 2.94 1.63
CA VAL A 214 -18.49 3.71 2.89
C VAL A 214 -17.08 3.96 3.40
N LEU A 215 -16.19 2.98 3.32
CA LEU A 215 -14.78 3.13 3.69
C LEU A 215 -14.08 4.14 2.78
N PHE A 216 -14.27 4.03 1.47
CA PHE A 216 -13.71 4.95 0.48
C PHE A 216 -14.16 6.38 0.72
N ASN A 217 -15.46 6.64 0.86
CA ASN A 217 -15.99 7.98 1.09
C ASN A 217 -15.48 8.59 2.41
N LYS A 218 -15.37 7.79 3.48
CA LYS A 218 -14.79 8.27 4.74
C LYS A 218 -13.32 8.63 4.59
N MET A 219 -12.54 7.76 3.96
CA MET A 219 -11.13 8.01 3.69
C MET A 219 -10.95 9.28 2.85
N HIS A 220 -11.72 9.42 1.78
CA HIS A 220 -11.69 10.56 0.87
C HIS A 220 -11.95 11.88 1.62
N VAL A 221 -13.02 11.97 2.41
CA VAL A 221 -13.33 13.17 3.21
C VAL A 221 -12.24 13.46 4.25
N CYS A 222 -11.69 12.44 4.91
CA CYS A 222 -10.60 12.62 5.87
C CYS A 222 -9.32 13.17 5.22
N ILE A 223 -8.98 12.70 4.01
CA ILE A 223 -7.81 13.19 3.27
C ILE A 223 -7.99 14.66 2.89
N PHE A 224 -9.13 15.06 2.35
CA PHE A 224 -9.39 16.46 1.98
C PHE A 224 -9.45 17.41 3.19
N ARG A 225 -9.75 16.90 4.37
CA ARG A 225 -9.79 17.67 5.62
C ARG A 225 -8.45 17.66 6.37
N ALA A 226 -7.45 16.92 5.90
CA ALA A 226 -6.15 16.86 6.54
C ALA A 226 -5.38 18.18 6.38
N SER A 227 -4.62 18.57 7.40
CA SER A 227 -3.77 19.77 7.35
C SER A 227 -2.55 19.58 6.43
N MET A 228 -1.95 20.66 5.94
CA MET A 228 -0.78 20.59 5.06
C MET A 228 0.41 19.81 5.68
N SER A 229 0.59 19.89 7.00
CA SER A 229 1.60 19.12 7.73
C SER A 229 1.49 17.59 7.53
N PHE A 230 0.27 17.06 7.33
CA PHE A 230 0.08 15.65 7.01
C PHE A 230 0.68 15.30 5.63
N PHE A 231 0.53 16.18 4.65
CA PHE A 231 1.04 15.99 3.29
C PHE A 231 2.55 16.21 3.20
N ASP A 232 3.11 17.10 4.02
CA ASP A 232 4.56 17.30 4.10
C ASP A 232 5.27 16.12 4.78
N SER A 233 4.60 15.48 5.75
CA SER A 233 5.15 14.35 6.50
C SER A 233 4.89 12.99 5.84
N THR A 234 3.86 12.89 4.99
CA THR A 234 3.41 11.65 4.37
C THR A 234 3.69 11.66 2.87
N PRO A 235 4.52 10.75 2.34
CA PRO A 235 4.79 10.67 0.91
C PRO A 235 3.51 10.47 0.10
N SER A 236 3.39 11.15 -1.03
CA SER A 236 2.24 11.04 -1.94
C SER A 236 1.99 9.59 -2.40
N GLY A 237 3.06 8.81 -2.59
CA GLY A 237 2.96 7.38 -2.91
C GLY A 237 2.23 6.54 -1.86
N ARG A 238 2.33 6.90 -0.57
CA ARG A 238 1.64 6.18 0.52
C ARG A 238 0.13 6.43 0.48
N ILE A 239 -0.28 7.68 0.27
CA ILE A 239 -1.69 8.07 0.13
C ILE A 239 -2.29 7.39 -1.11
N LEU A 240 -1.55 7.41 -2.23
CA LEU A 240 -1.98 6.76 -3.46
C LEU A 240 -2.12 5.24 -3.29
N ASN A 241 -1.17 4.58 -2.62
CA ASN A 241 -1.24 3.13 -2.39
C ASN A 241 -2.46 2.75 -1.54
N ARG A 242 -2.81 3.56 -0.52
CA ARG A 242 -4.03 3.37 0.30
C ARG A 242 -5.31 3.58 -0.51
N ALA A 243 -5.35 4.61 -1.36
CA ALA A 243 -6.50 4.92 -2.20
C ALA A 243 -6.69 3.98 -3.40
N SER A 244 -5.61 3.31 -3.83
CA SER A 244 -5.59 2.44 -5.02
C SER A 244 -5.48 0.97 -4.63
N THR A 245 -4.31 0.51 -4.21
CA THR A 245 -4.04 -0.92 -3.94
C THR A 245 -4.86 -1.44 -2.77
N ASP A 246 -4.84 -0.76 -1.62
CA ASP A 246 -5.53 -1.24 -0.42
C ASP A 246 -7.05 -1.19 -0.62
N GLN A 247 -7.55 -0.13 -1.27
CA GLN A 247 -8.96 -0.02 -1.64
C GLN A 247 -9.38 -1.13 -2.61
N SER A 248 -8.58 -1.42 -3.63
CA SER A 248 -8.84 -2.50 -4.60
C SER A 248 -8.94 -3.88 -3.93
N GLU A 249 -8.08 -4.16 -2.94
CA GLU A 249 -8.15 -5.38 -2.14
C GLU A 249 -9.44 -5.49 -1.33
N ILE A 250 -9.90 -4.37 -0.75
CA ILE A 250 -11.18 -4.30 -0.03
C ILE A 250 -12.37 -4.49 -0.98
N ASP A 251 -12.29 -3.92 -2.19
CA ASP A 251 -13.36 -3.93 -3.19
C ASP A 251 -13.56 -5.32 -3.81
N THR A 252 -12.46 -6.02 -4.12
CA THR A 252 -12.49 -7.25 -4.92
C THR A 252 -12.37 -8.53 -4.09
N ASN A 253 -11.40 -8.58 -3.18
CA ASN A 253 -10.99 -9.83 -2.55
C ASN A 253 -11.60 -10.01 -1.16
N PHE A 254 -11.67 -8.93 -0.37
CA PHE A 254 -11.92 -9.04 1.07
C PHE A 254 -13.29 -9.64 1.42
N ALA A 255 -14.35 -9.20 0.73
CA ALA A 255 -15.70 -9.73 0.95
C ALA A 255 -15.79 -11.23 0.62
N SER A 256 -15.17 -11.64 -0.48
CA SER A 256 -15.11 -13.05 -0.90
C SER A 256 -14.35 -13.91 0.11
N GLN A 257 -13.22 -13.44 0.63
CA GLN A 257 -12.41 -14.16 1.61
C GLN A 257 -13.14 -14.36 2.95
N ILE A 258 -13.82 -13.32 3.46
CA ILE A 258 -14.66 -13.46 4.66
C ILE A 258 -15.80 -14.46 4.43
N GLY A 259 -16.45 -14.39 3.26
CA GLY A 259 -17.50 -15.33 2.89
C GLY A 259 -17.00 -16.78 2.79
N SER A 260 -15.80 -16.97 2.23
CA SER A 260 -15.13 -18.28 2.13
C SER A 260 -14.78 -18.83 3.51
N LEU A 261 -14.22 -18.00 4.40
CA LEU A 261 -13.91 -18.39 5.77
C LEU A 261 -15.17 -18.79 6.55
N ALA A 262 -16.25 -18.01 6.44
CA ALA A 262 -17.53 -18.36 7.05
C ALA A 262 -18.09 -19.68 6.47
N PHE A 263 -17.98 -19.88 5.16
CA PHE A 263 -18.36 -21.12 4.49
C PHE A 263 -17.58 -22.31 5.04
N SER A 264 -16.25 -22.23 5.10
CA SER A 264 -15.41 -23.33 5.60
C SER A 264 -15.68 -23.67 7.06
N ILE A 265 -15.92 -22.68 7.94
CA ILE A 265 -16.26 -22.93 9.35
C ILE A 265 -17.61 -23.64 9.47
N ILE A 266 -18.64 -23.15 8.77
CA ILE A 266 -19.99 -23.75 8.81
C ILE A 266 -19.98 -25.15 8.20
N GLN A 267 -19.24 -25.35 7.11
CA GLN A 267 -19.06 -26.66 6.49
C GLN A 267 -18.33 -27.63 7.43
N LEU A 268 -17.26 -27.18 8.10
CA LEU A 268 -16.53 -27.99 9.07
C LEU A 268 -17.44 -28.43 10.22
N VAL A 269 -18.22 -27.51 10.80
CA VAL A 269 -19.21 -27.82 11.84
C VAL A 269 -20.27 -28.81 11.32
N GLY A 270 -20.75 -28.62 10.09
CA GLY A 270 -21.69 -29.53 9.45
C GLY A 270 -21.15 -30.95 9.28
N ILE A 271 -19.92 -31.10 8.80
CA ILE A 271 -19.24 -32.40 8.65
C ILE A 271 -19.05 -33.07 10.01
N ILE A 272 -18.60 -32.32 11.02
CA ILE A 272 -18.44 -32.81 12.40
C ILE A 272 -19.78 -33.32 12.94
N GLY A 273 -20.88 -32.58 12.71
CA GLY A 273 -22.22 -32.98 13.12
C GLY A 273 -22.68 -34.30 12.52
N VAL A 274 -22.50 -34.49 11.20
CA VAL A 274 -22.84 -35.74 10.51
C VAL A 274 -21.98 -36.91 10.99
N MET A 275 -20.67 -36.69 11.13
CA MET A 275 -19.73 -37.73 11.59
C MET A 275 -20.01 -38.16 13.03
N SER A 276 -20.50 -37.26 13.88
CA SER A 276 -20.91 -37.60 15.26
C SER A 276 -22.09 -38.56 15.33
N GLN A 277 -22.98 -38.54 14.33
CA GLN A 277 -24.12 -39.45 14.29
C GLN A 277 -23.73 -40.84 13.77
N VAL A 278 -22.87 -40.88 12.74
CA VAL A 278 -22.54 -42.14 12.05
C VAL A 278 -21.40 -42.91 12.73
N ALA A 279 -20.37 -42.21 13.21
CA ALA A 279 -19.13 -42.85 13.67
C ALA A 279 -18.51 -42.07 14.84
N TRP A 280 -19.18 -42.06 15.99
CA TRP A 280 -18.75 -41.31 17.18
C TRP A 280 -17.35 -41.72 17.68
N GLN A 281 -16.93 -42.97 17.45
CA GLN A 281 -15.61 -43.48 17.83
C GLN A 281 -14.46 -42.78 17.09
N VAL A 282 -14.72 -42.25 15.90
CA VAL A 282 -13.72 -41.57 15.07
C VAL A 282 -13.28 -40.23 15.70
N PHE A 283 -14.07 -39.66 16.62
CA PHE A 283 -13.69 -38.43 17.34
C PHE A 283 -12.41 -38.56 18.14
N VAL A 284 -12.14 -39.74 18.69
CA VAL A 284 -10.92 -40.01 19.47
C VAL A 284 -9.67 -39.81 18.62
N ILE A 285 -9.73 -40.13 17.32
CA ILE A 285 -8.64 -39.92 16.35
C ILE A 285 -8.60 -38.47 15.87
N PHE A 286 -9.74 -37.77 15.79
CA PHE A 286 -9.78 -36.37 15.36
C PHE A 286 -9.13 -35.41 16.35
N ILE A 287 -9.24 -35.65 17.66
CA ILE A 287 -8.66 -34.78 18.70
C ILE A 287 -7.14 -34.58 18.51
N PRO A 288 -6.30 -35.63 18.41
CA PRO A 288 -4.87 -35.45 18.19
C PRO A 288 -4.55 -34.85 16.82
N VAL A 289 -5.31 -35.18 15.77
CA VAL A 289 -5.12 -34.58 14.43
C VAL A 289 -5.39 -33.08 14.47
N ILE A 290 -6.48 -32.63 15.12
CA ILE A 290 -6.80 -31.21 15.28
C ILE A 290 -5.71 -30.51 16.09
N ALA A 291 -5.21 -31.12 17.17
CA ALA A 291 -4.12 -30.55 17.97
C ALA A 291 -2.84 -30.33 17.14
N ILE A 292 -2.45 -31.33 16.33
CA ILE A 292 -1.30 -31.21 15.42
C ILE A 292 -1.55 -30.14 14.36
N CYS A 293 -2.75 -30.08 13.78
CA CYS A 293 -3.11 -29.03 12.81
C CYS A 293 -3.02 -27.63 13.41
N VAL A 294 -3.53 -27.43 14.64
CA VAL A 294 -3.45 -26.14 15.34
C VAL A 294 -1.99 -25.76 15.61
N TRP A 295 -1.16 -26.73 16.00
CA TRP A 295 0.27 -26.50 16.21
C TRP A 295 0.99 -26.09 14.92
N TYR A 296 0.78 -26.80 13.80
CA TYR A 296 1.32 -26.41 12.50
C TYR A 296 0.80 -25.04 12.03
N GLN A 297 -0.49 -24.75 12.25
CA GLN A 297 -1.08 -23.48 11.89
C GLN A 297 -0.44 -22.31 12.64
N GLN A 298 -0.20 -22.44 13.94
CA GLN A 298 0.45 -21.40 14.74
C GLN A 298 1.88 -21.14 14.24
N TYR A 299 2.65 -22.20 14.03
CA TYR A 299 4.02 -22.11 13.52
C TYR A 299 4.09 -21.45 12.13
N TYR A 300 3.18 -21.83 11.23
CA TYR A 300 3.11 -21.25 9.89
C TYR A 300 2.70 -19.78 9.91
N ILE A 301 1.66 -19.41 10.66
CA ILE A 301 1.11 -18.04 10.66
C ILE A 301 2.15 -17.01 11.09
N ASP A 302 2.96 -17.32 12.11
CA ASP A 302 3.97 -16.38 12.59
C ASP A 302 5.11 -16.23 11.59
N THR A 303 5.55 -17.33 10.96
CA THR A 303 6.58 -17.31 9.90
C THR A 303 6.09 -16.59 8.64
N ALA A 304 4.91 -16.96 8.14
CA ALA A 304 4.32 -16.40 6.92
C ALA A 304 4.05 -14.89 7.05
N ARG A 305 3.71 -14.41 8.25
CA ARG A 305 3.51 -12.98 8.51
C ARG A 305 4.80 -12.18 8.36
N GLU A 306 5.88 -12.63 8.99
CA GLU A 306 7.18 -11.95 8.87
C GLU A 306 7.75 -12.05 7.45
N LEU A 307 7.46 -13.14 6.75
CA LEU A 307 7.90 -13.32 5.37
C LEU A 307 7.13 -12.45 4.38
N SER A 308 5.79 -12.38 4.53
CA SER A 308 4.95 -11.44 3.79
C SER A 308 5.35 -9.98 4.05
N ARG A 309 5.76 -9.68 5.30
CA ARG A 309 6.36 -8.39 5.66
C ARG A 309 7.64 -8.11 4.89
N LEU A 310 8.59 -9.04 4.87
CA LEU A 310 9.86 -8.90 4.15
C LEU A 310 9.61 -8.66 2.66
N VAL A 311 8.66 -9.37 2.06
CA VAL A 311 8.24 -9.16 0.66
C VAL A 311 7.77 -7.73 0.41
N GLY A 312 6.97 -7.16 1.31
CA GLY A 312 6.50 -5.77 1.20
C GLY A 312 7.66 -4.77 1.24
N VAL A 313 8.62 -4.96 2.15
CA VAL A 313 9.79 -4.08 2.33
C VAL A 313 10.73 -4.17 1.12
N CYS A 314 11.06 -5.37 0.64
CA CYS A 314 11.95 -5.53 -0.51
C CYS A 314 11.36 -5.00 -1.83
N LYS A 315 10.02 -4.92 -1.94
CA LYS A 315 9.34 -4.43 -3.15
C LYS A 315 9.42 -2.90 -3.30
N ALA A 316 9.39 -2.15 -2.20
CA ALA A 316 9.30 -0.69 -2.25
C ALA A 316 10.53 -0.01 -2.88
N PRO A 317 11.79 -0.38 -2.53
CA PRO A 317 12.99 0.19 -3.15
C PRO A 317 13.07 -0.01 -4.66
N ILE A 318 12.58 -1.16 -5.18
CA ILE A 318 12.56 -1.45 -6.63
C ILE A 318 11.67 -0.43 -7.37
N ILE A 319 10.47 -0.17 -6.84
CA ILE A 319 9.52 0.77 -7.45
C ILE A 319 10.08 2.20 -7.38
N GLN A 320 10.69 2.57 -6.25
CA GLN A 320 11.32 3.88 -6.08
C GLN A 320 12.48 4.09 -7.06
N HIS A 321 13.41 3.13 -7.15
CA HIS A 321 14.52 3.18 -8.10
C HIS A 321 14.03 3.28 -9.55
N PHE A 322 12.94 2.59 -9.89
CA PHE A 322 12.31 2.69 -11.20
C PHE A 322 11.72 4.09 -11.46
N ALA A 323 11.00 4.66 -10.49
CA ALA A 323 10.43 6.01 -10.62
C ALA A 323 11.51 7.09 -10.74
N GLU A 324 12.59 7.00 -9.95
CA GLU A 324 13.74 7.89 -10.03
C GLU A 324 14.46 7.76 -11.38
N SER A 325 14.64 6.52 -11.86
CA SER A 325 15.24 6.27 -13.18
C SER A 325 14.38 6.83 -14.32
N LEU A 326 13.05 6.77 -14.20
CA LEU A 326 12.13 7.32 -15.20
C LEU A 326 12.20 8.84 -15.25
N SER A 327 12.20 9.50 -14.08
CA SER A 327 12.31 10.95 -13.97
C SER A 327 13.68 11.46 -14.41
N GLY A 328 14.75 10.75 -14.07
CA GLY A 328 16.14 11.09 -14.39
C GLY A 328 16.67 10.51 -15.70
N SER A 329 15.83 9.94 -16.56
CA SER A 329 16.26 9.17 -17.75
C SER A 329 17.21 9.95 -18.66
N MET A 330 16.89 11.23 -18.94
CA MET A 330 17.75 12.09 -19.76
C MET A 330 19.12 12.33 -19.12
N THR A 331 19.17 12.53 -17.80
CA THR A 331 20.40 12.75 -17.05
C THR A 331 21.26 11.49 -17.00
N ILE A 332 20.65 10.31 -16.79
CA ILE A 332 21.36 9.04 -16.76
C ILE A 332 22.02 8.77 -18.12
N ARG A 333 21.30 9.04 -19.21
CA ARG A 333 21.81 8.92 -20.59
C ARG A 333 22.90 9.92 -20.88
N SER A 334 22.73 11.19 -20.47
CA SER A 334 23.75 12.23 -20.72
C SER A 334 25.08 11.96 -20.01
N PHE A 335 25.05 11.31 -18.84
CA PHE A 335 26.25 10.90 -18.09
C PHE A 335 26.74 9.48 -18.41
N ASN A 336 26.09 8.77 -19.35
CA ASN A 336 26.41 7.40 -19.73
C ASN A 336 26.51 6.43 -18.53
N GLN A 337 25.60 6.56 -17.55
CA GLN A 337 25.59 5.77 -16.31
C GLN A 337 24.56 4.62 -16.33
N GLU A 338 24.11 4.22 -17.51
CA GLU A 338 23.05 3.21 -17.68
C GLU A 338 23.41 1.87 -17.02
N THR A 339 24.64 1.38 -17.23
CA THR A 339 25.11 0.10 -16.68
C THR A 339 25.05 0.07 -15.15
N ARG A 340 25.38 1.20 -14.49
CA ARG A 340 25.33 1.33 -13.03
C ARG A 340 23.91 1.18 -12.51
N PHE A 341 22.95 1.87 -13.16
CA PHE A 341 21.54 1.79 -12.79
C PHE A 341 20.95 0.39 -13.06
N VAL A 342 21.33 -0.25 -14.17
CA VAL A 342 20.94 -1.62 -14.48
C VAL A 342 21.47 -2.61 -13.44
N GLN A 343 22.74 -2.51 -13.05
CA GLN A 343 23.32 -3.38 -12.03
C GLN A 343 22.66 -3.19 -10.66
N THR A 344 22.35 -1.94 -10.30
CA THR A 344 21.61 -1.63 -9.07
C THR A 344 20.22 -2.24 -9.08
N ASN A 345 19.52 -2.16 -10.23
CA ASN A 345 18.22 -2.79 -10.41
C ASN A 345 18.29 -4.33 -10.27
N PHE A 346 19.32 -4.97 -10.81
CA PHE A 346 19.53 -6.42 -10.62
C PHE A 346 19.75 -6.77 -9.15
N HIS A 347 20.58 -6.01 -8.43
CA HIS A 347 20.80 -6.22 -6.98
C HIS A 347 19.49 -6.09 -6.18
N LEU A 348 18.72 -5.02 -6.40
CA LEU A 348 17.44 -4.80 -5.75
C LEU A 348 16.42 -5.91 -6.09
N SER A 349 16.44 -6.40 -7.32
CA SER A 349 15.61 -7.54 -7.74
C SER A 349 16.05 -8.84 -7.05
N ASP A 350 17.34 -9.07 -6.86
CA ASP A 350 17.87 -10.22 -6.13
C ASP A 350 17.46 -10.20 -4.65
N GLU A 351 17.37 -9.02 -4.03
CA GLU A 351 16.87 -8.88 -2.67
C GLU A 351 15.37 -9.21 -2.54
N SER A 352 14.62 -9.32 -3.64
CA SER A 352 13.19 -9.70 -3.64
C SER A 352 12.92 -11.21 -3.49
N ARG A 353 13.96 -12.03 -3.25
CA ARG A 353 13.87 -13.48 -2.95
C ARG A 353 12.89 -13.89 -1.84
N PRO A 354 12.59 -13.09 -0.80
CA PRO A 354 11.59 -13.46 0.21
C PRO A 354 10.23 -13.87 -0.35
N LYS A 355 9.86 -13.42 -1.56
CA LYS A 355 8.62 -13.85 -2.22
C LYS A 355 8.62 -15.34 -2.53
N PHE A 356 9.77 -15.86 -2.96
CA PHE A 356 9.95 -17.29 -3.23
C PHE A 356 9.85 -18.10 -1.93
N TYR A 357 10.53 -17.64 -0.86
CA TYR A 357 10.44 -18.28 0.44
C TYR A 357 9.01 -18.32 0.98
N ASN A 358 8.21 -17.26 0.76
CA ASN A 358 6.80 -17.24 1.17
C ASN A 358 5.98 -18.31 0.46
N ALA A 359 6.20 -18.49 -0.84
CA ALA A 359 5.56 -19.57 -1.60
C ALA A 359 6.01 -20.95 -1.08
N SER A 360 7.30 -21.15 -0.80
CA SER A 360 7.81 -22.41 -0.24
C SER A 360 7.24 -22.72 1.14
N ALA A 361 7.06 -21.71 2.00
CA ALA A 361 6.44 -21.89 3.31
C ALA A 361 4.97 -22.31 3.20
N MET A 362 4.23 -21.77 2.21
CA MET A 362 2.85 -22.16 1.93
C MET A 362 2.77 -23.61 1.46
N GLU A 363 3.61 -24.01 0.50
CA GLU A 363 3.69 -25.40 0.02
C GLU A 363 4.05 -26.38 1.14
N TRP A 364 4.97 -26.00 2.04
CA TRP A 364 5.32 -26.80 3.20
C TRP A 364 4.10 -27.10 4.10
N LEU A 365 3.24 -26.10 4.36
CA LEU A 365 2.03 -26.32 5.15
C LEU A 365 1.04 -27.22 4.40
N CYS A 366 0.79 -26.95 3.11
CA CYS A 366 -0.12 -27.75 2.29
C CYS A 366 0.30 -29.23 2.31
N PHE A 367 1.57 -29.52 2.04
CA PHE A 367 2.10 -30.88 2.06
C PHE A 367 1.91 -31.58 3.42
N ARG A 368 2.13 -30.89 4.54
CA ARG A 368 1.94 -31.46 5.89
C ARG A 368 0.47 -31.72 6.20
N LEU A 369 -0.43 -30.84 5.77
CA LEU A 369 -1.87 -31.02 5.95
C LEU A 369 -2.40 -32.19 5.08
N ASP A 370 -1.92 -32.33 3.86
CA ASP A 370 -2.29 -33.44 2.96
C ASP A 370 -1.80 -34.79 3.52
N MET A 371 -0.59 -34.82 4.09
CA MET A 371 -0.09 -36.01 4.79
C MET A 371 -0.98 -36.42 5.98
N LEU A 372 -1.45 -35.46 6.77
CA LEU A 372 -2.41 -35.73 7.86
C LEU A 372 -3.78 -36.16 7.33
N HIS A 373 -4.20 -35.63 6.18
CA HIS A 373 -5.43 -36.04 5.52
C HIS A 373 -5.36 -37.50 5.04
N LEU A 374 -4.25 -37.91 4.43
CA LEU A 374 -4.00 -39.28 3.99
C LEU A 374 -3.97 -40.26 5.16
N LEU A 375 -3.37 -39.88 6.30
CA LEU A 375 -3.40 -40.69 7.52
C LEU A 375 -4.83 -40.96 7.97
N ARG A 376 -5.72 -39.95 7.96
CA ARG A 376 -7.14 -40.12 8.31
C ARG A 376 -7.84 -41.11 7.38
N LEU A 377 -7.58 -41.06 6.07
CA LEU A 377 -8.19 -41.95 5.09
C LEU A 377 -7.79 -43.41 5.27
N HIS A 378 -6.58 -43.68 5.75
CA HIS A 378 -6.10 -45.06 5.99
C HIS A 378 -6.77 -45.73 7.21
N PHE A 379 -7.29 -44.95 8.16
CA PHE A 379 -7.97 -45.46 9.36
C PHE A 379 -9.49 -45.65 9.20
N ARG A 380 -10.03 -45.39 7.99
CA ARG A 380 -11.44 -45.61 7.63
C ARG A 380 -11.52 -46.78 6.66
#